data_AF-A0A6B2XCS4-F1
#
_entry.id   AF-A0A6B2XCS4-F1
#
_cell.length_a   1.000
_cell.length_b   1.000
_cell.length_c   1.000
_cell.angle_alpha   90.00
_cell.angle_beta   90.00
_cell.angle_gamma   90.00
#
_symmetry.space_group_name_H-M   'P 1'
#
loop_
_entity.id
_entity.type
_entity.pdbx_description
1 polymer ?
#
loop_
_entity_poly.entity_id
_entity_poly.type
_entity_poly.pdbx_seq_one_letter_code
_entity_poly.pdbx_strand_id
1 'polypeptide(L)'
;MSDHQIEDLIADSIRLLDSHAEAGDPCVRGWYAALYHFQSGFDCSFTHFRVMDILLRRGYTYRFPVSLHPDYAERSAYFDALTEFTGLRAFDEDAPDFKGYESWLEDGYVEPPFLYCDVGTELWRRMATVGTLQGPDAVEPRRPQLIEVVREIAVAAEKEQDRELIGTWYGLGCETLLGGPAGCPFDVSELADMPAVQDLRAVVRRTDALPVAQRSPYAVPVQFADRDDLETWWWEL
;
A
#
# COMPACT_ATOMS: atom_id res chain seq x y z
N MET A 1 -11.99 4.41 14.75
CA MET A 1 -11.46 3.26 15.50
C MET A 1 -10.55 2.60 14.50
N SER A 2 -9.25 2.48 14.79
CA SER A 2 -8.29 2.02 13.78
C SER A 2 -8.64 0.63 13.23
N ASP A 3 -8.54 0.46 11.93
CA ASP A 3 -8.70 -0.84 11.27
C ASP A 3 -7.40 -1.64 11.38
N HIS A 4 -7.17 -2.18 12.58
CA HIS A 4 -5.96 -2.96 12.88
C HIS A 4 -5.77 -4.19 11.98
N GLN A 5 -6.86 -4.73 11.40
CA GLN A 5 -6.77 -5.88 10.50
C GLN A 5 -6.09 -5.49 9.18
N ILE A 6 -6.43 -4.33 8.64
CA ILE A 6 -5.75 -3.80 7.44
C ILE A 6 -4.30 -3.43 7.77
N GLU A 7 -4.02 -2.85 8.94
CA GLU A 7 -2.64 -2.56 9.36
C GLU A 7 -1.77 -3.83 9.44
N ASP A 8 -2.30 -4.90 10.02
CA ASP A 8 -1.62 -6.21 10.10
C ASP A 8 -1.42 -6.79 8.69
N LEU A 9 -2.47 -6.78 7.86
CA LEU A 9 -2.43 -7.26 6.48
C LEU A 9 -1.32 -6.59 5.67
N ILE A 10 -1.20 -5.26 5.76
CA ILE A 10 -0.17 -4.49 5.05
C ILE A 10 1.22 -4.78 5.61
N ALA A 11 1.38 -4.78 6.94
CA ALA A 11 2.68 -5.03 7.55
C ALA A 11 3.21 -6.44 7.23
N ASP A 12 2.36 -7.46 7.28
CA ASP A 12 2.74 -8.85 6.99
C ASP A 12 3.03 -9.05 5.51
N SER A 13 2.25 -8.41 4.63
CA SER A 13 2.52 -8.40 3.19
C SER A 13 3.89 -7.78 2.86
N ILE A 14 4.25 -6.67 3.51
CA ILE A 14 5.55 -6.02 3.31
C ILE A 14 6.69 -6.92 3.76
N ARG A 15 6.56 -7.58 4.93
CA ARG A 15 7.57 -8.53 5.45
C ARG A 15 7.77 -9.71 4.51
N LEU A 16 6.66 -10.29 4.02
CA LEU A 16 6.70 -11.41 3.11
C LEU A 16 7.31 -11.03 1.75
N LEU A 17 6.91 -9.90 1.17
CA LEU A 17 7.51 -9.42 -0.07
C LEU A 17 9.01 -9.13 0.11
N ASP A 18 9.42 -8.57 1.24
CA ASP A 18 10.84 -8.31 1.54
C ASP A 18 11.66 -9.61 1.64
N SER A 19 11.11 -10.66 2.26
CA SER A 19 11.83 -11.94 2.45
C SER A 19 11.99 -12.74 1.16
N HIS A 20 11.10 -12.54 0.17
CA HIS A 20 11.14 -13.23 -1.13
C HIS A 20 11.73 -12.41 -2.27
N ALA A 21 11.85 -11.08 -2.13
CA ALA A 21 12.42 -10.22 -3.16
C ALA A 21 13.96 -10.23 -3.15
N GLU A 22 14.56 -10.33 -4.34
CA GLU A 22 16.01 -10.21 -4.50
C GLU A 22 16.51 -8.84 -4.04
N ALA A 23 17.77 -8.78 -3.60
CA ALA A 23 18.38 -7.52 -3.19
C ALA A 23 18.44 -6.55 -4.38
N GLY A 24 17.85 -5.36 -4.20
CA GLY A 24 17.80 -4.33 -5.25
C GLY A 24 16.70 -4.53 -6.30
N ASP A 25 15.75 -5.44 -6.10
CA ASP A 25 14.59 -5.57 -6.98
C ASP A 25 13.82 -4.23 -7.08
N PRO A 26 13.74 -3.62 -8.28
CA PRO A 26 13.11 -2.31 -8.46
C PRO A 26 11.59 -2.34 -8.30
N CYS A 27 10.95 -3.51 -8.39
CA CYS A 27 9.49 -3.64 -8.29
C CYS A 27 8.98 -3.42 -6.86
N VAL A 28 9.78 -3.73 -5.85
CA VAL A 28 9.40 -3.71 -4.43
C VAL A 28 8.86 -2.34 -3.99
N ARG A 29 9.50 -1.25 -4.44
CA ARG A 29 9.04 0.12 -4.13
C ARG A 29 7.63 0.38 -4.69
N GLY A 30 7.35 -0.12 -5.89
CA GLY A 30 6.03 -0.02 -6.51
C GLY A 30 4.98 -0.84 -5.77
N TRP A 31 5.34 -2.05 -5.31
CA TRP A 31 4.45 -2.88 -4.49
C TRP A 31 4.07 -2.20 -3.19
N TYR A 32 5.04 -1.65 -2.44
CA TYR A 32 4.76 -0.94 -1.19
C TYR A 32 3.90 0.31 -1.42
N ALA A 33 4.15 1.07 -2.50
CA ALA A 33 3.31 2.20 -2.87
C ALA A 33 1.86 1.78 -3.15
N ALA A 34 1.64 0.65 -3.82
CA ALA A 34 0.29 0.13 -4.07
C ALA A 34 -0.40 -0.33 -2.77
N LEU A 35 0.34 -0.97 -1.86
CA LEU A 35 -0.19 -1.39 -0.54
C LEU A 35 -0.59 -0.20 0.32
N TYR A 36 0.24 0.84 0.43
CA TYR A 36 -0.11 2.03 1.20
C TYR A 36 -1.23 2.84 0.55
N HIS A 37 -1.32 2.85 -0.78
CA HIS A 37 -2.47 3.43 -1.47
C HIS A 37 -3.77 2.67 -1.20
N PHE A 38 -3.72 1.34 -1.11
CA PHE A 38 -4.86 0.55 -0.66
C PHE A 38 -5.23 0.89 0.79
N GLN A 39 -4.23 0.94 1.69
CA GLN A 39 -4.44 1.28 3.10
C GLN A 39 -5.09 2.66 3.29
N SER A 40 -4.80 3.65 2.43
CA SER A 40 -5.35 5.01 2.57
C SER A 40 -6.89 5.07 2.43
N GLY A 41 -7.53 4.00 1.93
CA GLY A 41 -8.98 3.87 1.92
C GLY A 41 -9.60 3.49 3.28
N PHE A 42 -8.80 3.23 4.31
CA PHE A 42 -9.24 2.74 5.62
C PHE A 42 -8.76 3.68 6.74
N ASP A 43 -9.51 3.71 7.86
CA ASP A 43 -9.11 4.40 9.09
C ASP A 43 -7.96 3.64 9.75
N CYS A 44 -6.73 3.77 9.23
CA CYS A 44 -5.54 3.12 9.77
C CYS A 44 -4.63 4.12 10.48
N SER A 45 -3.97 3.65 11.53
CA SER A 45 -2.85 4.33 12.15
C SER A 45 -1.61 4.25 11.25
N PHE A 46 -0.51 4.84 11.73
CA PHE A 46 0.73 4.92 10.95
C PHE A 46 1.49 3.57 10.92
N THR A 47 1.07 2.66 10.03
CA THR A 47 1.61 1.30 9.86
C THR A 47 3.11 1.27 9.55
N HIS A 48 3.66 2.35 8.98
CA HIS A 48 5.08 2.47 8.63
C HIS A 48 6.01 2.07 9.78
N PHE A 49 5.71 2.46 11.03
CA PHE A 49 6.57 2.11 12.17
C PHE A 49 6.68 0.61 12.45
N ARG A 50 5.72 -0.20 12.01
CA ARG A 50 5.75 -1.66 12.18
C ARG A 50 6.77 -2.35 11.26
N VAL A 51 7.21 -1.67 10.19
CA VAL A 51 8.07 -2.20 9.11
C VAL A 51 9.13 -1.19 8.65
N MET A 52 9.40 -0.15 9.45
CA MET A 52 10.23 1.00 9.05
C MET A 52 11.64 0.59 8.58
N ASP A 53 12.23 -0.42 9.21
CA ASP A 53 13.55 -0.92 8.81
C ASP A 53 13.55 -1.48 7.38
N ILE A 54 12.45 -2.15 6.98
CA ILE A 54 12.24 -2.67 5.62
C ILE A 54 12.08 -1.50 4.65
N LEU A 55 11.23 -0.54 4.98
CA LEU A 55 10.95 0.61 4.10
C LEU A 55 12.19 1.43 3.82
N LEU A 56 13.02 1.67 4.85
CA LEU A 56 14.32 2.34 4.71
C LEU A 56 15.30 1.50 3.89
N ARG A 57 15.42 0.20 4.18
CA ARG A 57 16.34 -0.72 3.50
C ARG A 57 16.02 -0.88 2.01
N ARG A 58 14.73 -0.86 1.64
CA ARG A 58 14.24 -1.01 0.27
C ARG A 58 14.06 0.31 -0.47
N GLY A 59 14.40 1.44 0.16
CA GLY A 59 14.32 2.77 -0.48
C GLY A 59 12.89 3.20 -0.81
N TYR A 60 11.90 2.73 -0.04
CA TYR A 60 10.52 3.22 -0.12
C TYR A 60 10.32 4.45 0.77
N THR A 61 10.85 4.41 1.99
CA THR A 61 10.91 5.57 2.87
C THR A 61 12.35 6.07 2.92
N TYR A 62 12.55 7.38 2.91
CA TYR A 62 13.87 7.98 3.10
C TYR A 62 13.93 8.71 4.43
N ARG A 63 15.13 8.76 5.00
CA ARG A 63 15.42 9.43 6.26
C ARG A 63 16.59 10.39 6.10
N PHE A 64 16.39 11.63 6.49
CA PHE A 64 17.39 12.70 6.42
C PHE A 64 17.49 13.44 7.75
N PRO A 65 18.62 14.10 8.05
CA PRO A 65 18.61 15.18 9.03
C PRO A 65 17.56 16.23 8.63
N VAL A 66 16.82 16.78 9.61
CA VAL A 66 15.79 17.80 9.32
C VAL A 66 16.35 19.05 8.61
N SER A 67 17.64 19.34 8.80
CA SER A 67 18.34 20.43 8.13
C SER A 67 18.48 20.27 6.61
N LEU A 68 18.22 19.07 6.08
CA LEU A 68 18.17 18.83 4.63
C LEU A 68 16.79 19.08 4.02
N HIS A 69 15.78 19.47 4.81
CA HIS A 69 14.50 19.89 4.26
C HIS A 69 14.71 21.09 3.30
N PRO A 70 14.11 21.11 2.09
CA PRO A 70 14.34 22.19 1.12
C PRO A 70 14.04 23.59 1.67
N ASP A 71 13.04 23.69 2.55
CA ASP A 71 12.63 24.95 3.19
C ASP A 71 13.36 25.25 4.50
N TYR A 72 14.32 24.42 4.93
CA TYR A 72 14.95 24.59 6.25
C TYR A 72 15.65 25.95 6.39
N ALA A 73 16.33 26.43 5.36
CA ALA A 73 17.04 27.71 5.41
C ALA A 73 16.12 28.91 5.70
N GLU A 74 14.87 28.85 5.22
CA GLU A 74 13.87 29.91 5.40
C GLU A 74 13.00 29.70 6.65
N ARG A 75 12.88 28.46 7.12
CA ARG A 75 11.99 28.04 8.21
C ARG A 75 12.70 27.35 9.37
N SER A 76 13.99 27.60 9.59
CA SER A 76 14.80 26.86 10.58
C SER A 76 14.17 26.90 11.98
N ALA A 77 13.68 28.07 12.42
CA ALA A 77 13.03 28.22 13.71
C ALA A 77 11.79 27.34 13.90
N TYR A 78 11.04 27.06 12.82
CA TYR A 78 9.90 26.15 12.85
C TYR A 78 10.37 24.69 13.01
N PHE A 79 11.33 24.27 12.18
CA PHE A 79 11.84 22.89 12.23
C PHE A 79 12.60 22.59 13.52
N ASP A 80 13.39 23.53 14.03
CA ASP A 80 14.14 23.40 15.28
C ASP A 80 13.23 23.34 16.51
N ALA A 81 11.99 23.82 16.39
CA ALA A 81 10.99 23.76 17.45
C ALA A 81 10.22 22.43 17.49
N LEU A 82 10.36 21.56 16.50
CA LEU A 82 9.68 20.26 16.47
C LEU A 82 10.33 19.29 17.47
N THR A 83 9.54 18.85 18.45
CA THR A 83 10.00 17.91 19.51
C THR A 83 9.29 16.56 19.48
N GLU A 84 8.29 16.38 18.63
CA GLU A 84 7.46 15.19 18.52
C GLU A 84 7.14 14.85 17.08
N PHE A 85 6.56 13.66 16.86
CA PHE A 85 6.06 13.24 15.56
C PHE A 85 5.13 14.31 14.96
N THR A 86 5.49 14.84 13.79
CA THR A 86 4.76 15.93 13.14
C THR A 86 4.64 15.68 11.64
N GLY A 87 3.43 15.52 11.13
CA GLY A 87 3.15 15.65 9.69
C GLY A 87 3.34 17.10 9.24
N LEU A 88 4.04 17.32 8.13
CA LEU A 88 4.47 18.67 7.73
C LEU A 88 3.41 19.43 6.92
N ARG A 89 2.40 18.74 6.39
CA ARG A 89 1.31 19.38 5.66
C ARG A 89 0.37 20.11 6.62
N ALA A 90 0.14 21.39 6.35
CA ALA A 90 -0.90 22.17 7.00
C ALA A 90 -2.20 22.08 6.18
N PHE A 91 -3.34 22.03 6.88
CA PHE A 91 -4.66 22.03 6.28
C PHE A 91 -5.43 23.29 6.68
N ASP A 92 -6.17 23.84 5.73
CA ASP A 92 -7.21 24.84 5.97
C ASP A 92 -8.56 24.13 5.87
N GLU A 93 -9.13 23.77 7.00
CA GLU A 93 -10.40 23.04 7.08
C GLU A 93 -11.60 23.87 6.59
N ASP A 94 -11.47 25.20 6.57
CA ASP A 94 -12.49 26.13 6.10
C ASP A 94 -12.42 26.35 4.57
N ALA A 95 -11.39 25.81 3.90
CA ALA A 95 -11.23 25.94 2.46
C ALA A 95 -12.36 25.22 1.70
N PRO A 96 -12.97 25.85 0.67
CA PRO A 96 -14.07 25.24 -0.09
C PRO A 96 -13.73 23.93 -0.79
N ASP A 97 -12.43 23.66 -1.02
CA ASP A 97 -11.89 22.48 -1.67
C ASP A 97 -11.18 21.53 -0.70
N PHE A 98 -11.36 21.67 0.62
CA PHE A 98 -10.82 20.74 1.61
C PHE A 98 -11.40 19.33 1.38
N LYS A 99 -10.55 18.40 0.94
CA LYS A 99 -10.91 16.99 0.66
C LYS A 99 -10.60 16.04 1.82
N GLY A 100 -10.45 16.58 3.03
CA GLY A 100 -10.00 15.82 4.19
C GLY A 100 -8.48 15.67 4.26
N TYR A 101 -8.05 14.70 5.06
CA TYR A 101 -6.65 14.56 5.49
C TYR A 101 -5.85 13.55 4.66
N GLU A 102 -6.38 12.97 3.59
CA GLU A 102 -5.71 11.89 2.84
C GLU A 102 -4.28 12.24 2.39
N SER A 103 -4.00 13.51 2.10
CA SER A 103 -2.69 13.99 1.64
C SER A 103 -1.73 14.44 2.74
N TRP A 104 -2.02 14.18 4.02
CA TRP A 104 -1.31 14.79 5.16
C TRP A 104 0.19 14.50 5.26
N LEU A 105 0.67 13.49 4.53
CA LEU A 105 2.08 13.11 4.45
C LEU A 105 2.77 13.47 3.13
N GLU A 106 2.08 14.12 2.20
CA GLU A 106 2.68 14.53 0.92
C GLU A 106 3.91 15.44 1.12
N ASP A 107 3.90 16.27 2.17
CA ASP A 107 5.02 17.14 2.51
C ASP A 107 6.01 16.49 3.49
N GLY A 108 5.85 15.18 3.74
CA GLY A 108 6.65 14.40 4.68
C GLY A 108 6.24 14.58 6.13
N TYR A 109 7.05 13.98 7.01
CA TYR A 109 6.88 14.07 8.45
C TYR A 109 8.24 14.12 9.16
N VAL A 110 8.24 14.64 10.38
CA VAL A 110 9.42 14.70 11.24
C VAL A 110 9.17 13.82 12.46
N GLU A 111 10.10 12.89 12.69
CA GLU A 111 10.28 12.21 13.97
C GLU A 111 11.68 12.64 14.45
N PRO A 112 11.77 13.67 15.31
CA PRO A 112 13.03 14.35 15.58
C PRO A 112 14.15 13.37 16.01
N PRO A 113 15.38 13.53 15.48
CA PRO A 113 15.88 14.67 14.69
C PRO A 113 15.72 14.49 13.17
N PHE A 114 14.90 13.53 12.73
CA PHE A 114 14.89 13.06 11.36
C PHE A 114 13.65 13.52 10.59
N LEU A 115 13.89 13.91 9.34
CA LEU A 115 12.89 14.13 8.31
C LEU A 115 12.69 12.84 7.52
N TYR A 116 11.44 12.53 7.23
CA TYR A 116 11.05 11.38 6.44
C TYR A 116 10.15 11.78 5.27
N CYS A 117 10.31 11.09 4.16
CA CYS A 117 9.37 11.12 3.04
C CYS A 117 9.31 9.75 2.37
N ASP A 118 8.12 9.41 1.89
CA ASP A 118 7.91 8.20 1.10
C ASP A 118 8.04 8.51 -0.39
N VAL A 119 8.40 7.49 -1.16
CA VAL A 119 8.53 7.61 -2.60
C VAL A 119 7.23 8.09 -3.24
N GLY A 120 7.34 9.07 -4.14
CA GLY A 120 6.19 9.63 -4.87
C GLY A 120 5.45 10.72 -4.10
N THR A 121 5.79 10.99 -2.83
CA THR A 121 5.28 12.18 -2.12
C THR A 121 5.87 13.47 -2.71
N GLU A 122 5.18 14.59 -2.53
CA GLU A 122 5.67 15.90 -2.93
C GLU A 122 7.06 16.23 -2.35
N LEU A 123 7.29 15.98 -1.06
CA LEU A 123 8.62 16.19 -0.48
C LEU A 123 9.68 15.31 -1.14
N TRP A 124 9.40 14.04 -1.44
CA TRP A 124 10.34 13.18 -2.16
C TRP A 124 10.68 13.74 -3.55
N ARG A 125 9.70 14.24 -4.32
CA ARG A 125 9.94 14.88 -5.63
C ARG A 125 10.78 16.14 -5.51
N ARG A 126 10.53 16.96 -4.48
CA ARG A 126 11.34 18.16 -4.19
C ARG A 126 12.78 17.79 -3.83
N MET A 127 12.97 16.76 -2.99
CA MET A 127 14.28 16.24 -2.60
C MET A 127 15.08 15.70 -3.80
N ALA A 128 14.42 15.06 -4.77
CA ALA A 128 15.03 14.67 -6.04
C ALA A 128 15.41 15.89 -6.90
N THR A 129 14.52 16.88 -6.98
CA THR A 129 14.75 18.11 -7.77
C THR A 129 15.96 18.92 -7.29
N VAL A 130 16.17 19.03 -5.98
CA VAL A 130 17.33 19.72 -5.40
C VAL A 130 18.59 18.86 -5.35
N GLY A 131 18.52 17.61 -5.82
CA GLY A 131 19.65 16.70 -5.94
C GLY A 131 20.04 15.96 -4.65
N THR A 132 19.20 16.01 -3.61
CA THR A 132 19.39 15.20 -2.39
C THR A 132 19.17 13.72 -2.67
N LEU A 133 18.18 13.39 -3.49
CA LEU A 133 17.97 12.05 -4.05
C LEU A 133 18.54 12.01 -5.47
N GLN A 134 19.22 10.90 -5.81
CA GLN A 134 19.92 10.76 -7.09
C GLN A 134 19.81 9.33 -7.64
N GLY A 135 20.08 9.17 -8.93
CA GLY A 135 20.10 7.86 -9.57
C GLY A 135 18.74 7.14 -9.46
N PRO A 136 18.72 5.83 -9.18
CA PRO A 136 17.47 5.07 -9.03
C PRO A 136 16.53 5.62 -7.94
N ASP A 137 17.06 6.29 -6.92
CA ASP A 137 16.27 6.84 -5.81
C ASP A 137 15.51 8.11 -6.17
N ALA A 138 15.89 8.76 -7.29
CA ALA A 138 15.19 9.92 -7.86
C ALA A 138 14.18 9.54 -8.96
N VAL A 139 14.10 8.26 -9.34
CA VAL A 139 13.15 7.78 -10.34
C VAL A 139 11.88 7.32 -9.65
N GLU A 140 10.74 7.84 -10.11
CA GLU A 140 9.42 7.45 -9.59
C GLU A 140 9.13 6.00 -10.02
N PRO A 141 8.84 5.09 -9.07
CA PRO A 141 8.57 3.70 -9.41
C PRO A 141 7.21 3.60 -10.11
N ARG A 142 7.11 2.65 -11.04
CA ARG A 142 5.79 2.23 -11.54
C ARG A 142 4.99 1.70 -10.35
N ARG A 143 3.79 2.24 -10.15
CA ARG A 143 2.80 1.66 -9.23
C ARG A 143 1.95 0.63 -10.00
N PRO A 144 2.11 -0.67 -9.73
CA PRO A 144 1.26 -1.71 -10.33
C PRO A 144 -0.16 -1.64 -9.78
N GLN A 145 -1.09 -2.34 -10.43
CA GLN A 145 -2.44 -2.53 -9.91
C GLN A 145 -2.39 -3.42 -8.66
N LEU A 146 -3.34 -3.23 -7.73
CA LEU A 146 -3.36 -3.98 -6.48
C LEU A 146 -3.40 -5.49 -6.71
N ILE A 147 -4.20 -5.97 -7.67
CA ILE A 147 -4.25 -7.39 -8.04
C ILE A 147 -2.89 -7.98 -8.46
N GLU A 148 -2.03 -7.21 -9.12
CA GLU A 148 -0.68 -7.65 -9.50
C GLU A 148 0.18 -7.87 -8.24
N VAL A 149 0.07 -6.97 -7.26
CA VAL A 149 0.79 -7.07 -5.98
C VAL A 149 0.26 -8.24 -5.14
N VAL A 150 -1.06 -8.40 -5.07
CA VAL A 150 -1.70 -9.50 -4.34
C VAL A 150 -1.34 -10.85 -4.95
N ARG A 151 -1.17 -10.93 -6.27
CA ARG A 151 -0.63 -12.12 -6.93
C ARG A 151 0.78 -12.45 -6.44
N GLU A 152 1.69 -11.47 -6.36
CA GLU A 152 3.04 -11.70 -5.82
C GLU A 152 3.02 -12.13 -4.35
N ILE A 153 2.18 -11.49 -3.54
CA ILE A 153 1.96 -11.85 -2.12
C ILE A 153 1.48 -13.29 -2.02
N ALA A 154 0.47 -13.69 -2.81
CA ALA A 154 -0.09 -15.03 -2.77
C ALA A 154 0.94 -16.11 -3.18
N VAL A 155 1.75 -15.84 -4.21
CA VAL A 155 2.82 -16.74 -4.63
C VAL A 155 3.92 -16.87 -3.57
N ALA A 156 4.30 -15.78 -2.91
CA ALA A 156 5.25 -15.83 -1.80
C ALA A 156 4.67 -16.56 -0.57
N ALA A 157 3.42 -16.29 -0.24
CA ALA A 157 2.71 -16.89 0.89
C ALA A 157 2.49 -18.39 0.68
N GLU A 158 2.27 -18.85 -0.55
CA GLU A 158 2.17 -20.27 -0.89
C GLU A 158 3.46 -21.02 -0.50
N LYS A 159 4.64 -20.41 -0.73
CA LYS A 159 5.93 -20.99 -0.36
C LYS A 159 6.11 -21.11 1.15
N GLU A 160 5.52 -20.19 1.91
CA GLU A 160 5.52 -20.21 3.38
C GLU A 160 4.33 -20.97 3.99
N GLN A 161 3.45 -21.52 3.13
CA GLN A 161 2.20 -22.18 3.51
C GLN A 161 1.25 -21.27 4.32
N ASP A 162 1.36 -19.95 4.13
CA ASP A 162 0.52 -18.96 4.80
C ASP A 162 -0.84 -18.81 4.07
N ARG A 163 -1.70 -19.80 4.30
CA ARG A 163 -3.08 -19.78 3.81
C ARG A 163 -3.91 -18.65 4.40
N GLU A 164 -3.53 -18.11 5.57
CA GLU A 164 -4.30 -17.08 6.26
C GLU A 164 -4.16 -15.75 5.51
N LEU A 165 -2.93 -15.40 5.13
CA LEU A 165 -2.64 -14.21 4.34
C LEU A 165 -3.22 -14.29 2.93
N ILE A 166 -3.11 -15.45 2.27
CA ILE A 166 -3.74 -15.70 0.96
C ILE A 166 -5.25 -15.50 1.05
N GLY A 167 -5.90 -16.13 2.04
CA GLY A 167 -7.33 -16.06 2.24
C GLY A 167 -7.81 -14.65 2.56
N THR A 168 -7.09 -13.93 3.42
CA THR A 168 -7.42 -12.55 3.81
C THR A 168 -7.41 -11.61 2.61
N TRP A 169 -6.37 -11.65 1.77
CA TRP A 169 -6.31 -10.86 0.53
C TRP A 169 -7.40 -11.25 -0.46
N TYR A 170 -7.61 -12.55 -0.69
CA TYR A 170 -8.64 -13.03 -1.61
C TYR A 170 -10.05 -12.61 -1.16
N GLY A 171 -10.26 -12.59 0.16
CA GLY A 171 -11.52 -12.27 0.79
C GLY A 171 -11.97 -10.82 0.64
N LEU A 172 -11.08 -9.92 0.21
CA LEU A 172 -11.44 -8.53 -0.13
C LEU A 172 -12.31 -8.44 -1.41
N GLY A 173 -12.36 -9.51 -2.21
CA GLY A 173 -13.21 -9.57 -3.40
C GLY A 173 -12.63 -8.87 -4.63
N CYS A 174 -13.27 -9.09 -5.78
CA CYS A 174 -12.79 -8.57 -7.05
C CYS A 174 -12.94 -7.04 -7.14
N GLU A 175 -14.01 -6.48 -6.59
CA GLU A 175 -14.23 -5.03 -6.56
C GLU A 175 -13.11 -4.28 -5.87
N THR A 176 -12.61 -4.80 -4.74
CA THR A 176 -11.51 -4.15 -4.01
C THR A 176 -10.17 -4.30 -4.74
N LEU A 177 -9.90 -5.47 -5.32
CA LEU A 177 -8.59 -5.78 -5.90
C LEU A 177 -8.39 -5.20 -7.31
N LEU A 178 -9.48 -5.02 -8.05
CA LEU A 178 -9.48 -4.59 -9.46
C LEU A 178 -10.25 -3.29 -9.69
N GLY A 179 -11.09 -2.89 -8.74
CA GLY A 179 -11.93 -1.71 -8.88
C GLY A 179 -11.19 -0.40 -8.60
N GLY A 180 -11.82 0.68 -9.05
CA GLY A 180 -11.46 2.04 -8.70
C GLY A 180 -12.66 2.77 -8.08
N PRO A 181 -12.64 4.11 -8.00
CA PRO A 181 -13.74 4.90 -7.45
C PRO A 181 -15.11 4.67 -8.12
N ALA A 182 -15.14 4.07 -9.31
CA ALA A 182 -16.34 3.75 -10.07
C ALA A 182 -16.76 2.26 -10.00
N GLY A 183 -16.11 1.45 -9.15
CA GLY A 183 -16.33 0.00 -9.06
C GLY A 183 -15.40 -0.82 -9.97
N CYS A 184 -15.64 -2.13 -10.06
CA CYS A 184 -14.92 -3.02 -10.97
C CYS A 184 -15.38 -2.76 -12.42
N PRO A 185 -14.48 -2.33 -13.33
CA PRO A 185 -14.88 -1.99 -14.69
C PRO A 185 -14.94 -3.21 -15.64
N PHE A 186 -14.66 -4.42 -15.13
CA PHE A 186 -14.44 -5.62 -15.93
C PHE A 186 -15.57 -6.62 -15.77
N ASP A 187 -15.90 -7.34 -16.83
CA ASP A 187 -16.76 -8.51 -16.77
C ASP A 187 -16.00 -9.80 -16.42
N VAL A 188 -16.75 -10.90 -16.23
CA VAL A 188 -16.18 -12.22 -15.89
C VAL A 188 -15.19 -12.72 -16.95
N SER A 189 -15.46 -12.49 -18.24
CA SER A 189 -14.58 -12.94 -19.32
C SER A 189 -13.27 -12.18 -19.28
N GLU A 190 -13.34 -10.86 -19.10
CA GLU A 190 -12.15 -10.01 -18.99
C GLU A 190 -11.30 -10.40 -17.78
N LEU A 191 -11.91 -10.59 -16.61
CA LEU A 191 -11.18 -11.05 -15.42
C LEU A 191 -10.59 -12.45 -15.58
N ALA A 192 -11.32 -13.37 -16.22
CA ALA A 192 -10.85 -14.72 -16.44
C ALA A 192 -9.60 -14.78 -17.33
N ASP A 193 -9.43 -13.80 -18.23
CA ASP A 193 -8.26 -13.69 -19.11
C ASP A 193 -7.07 -12.94 -18.48
N MET A 194 -7.24 -12.32 -17.31
CA MET A 194 -6.15 -11.61 -16.62
C MET A 194 -5.16 -12.58 -15.96
N PRO A 195 -3.87 -12.55 -16.31
CA PRO A 195 -2.88 -13.45 -15.72
C PRO A 195 -2.79 -13.37 -14.18
N ALA A 196 -2.86 -12.16 -13.61
CA ALA A 196 -2.80 -11.98 -12.17
C ALA A 196 -3.99 -12.63 -11.44
N VAL A 197 -5.19 -12.57 -12.04
CA VAL A 197 -6.40 -13.19 -11.50
C VAL A 197 -6.33 -14.72 -11.63
N GLN A 198 -5.90 -15.23 -12.79
CA GLN A 198 -5.70 -16.66 -13.00
C GLN A 198 -4.71 -17.26 -11.99
N ASP A 199 -3.56 -16.61 -11.82
CA ASP A 199 -2.51 -17.03 -10.88
C ASP A 199 -3.01 -17.01 -9.44
N LEU A 200 -3.66 -15.92 -9.01
CA LEU A 200 -4.21 -15.81 -7.66
C LEU A 200 -5.25 -16.91 -7.39
N ARG A 201 -6.22 -17.10 -8.29
CA ARG A 201 -7.25 -18.15 -8.16
C ARG A 201 -6.62 -19.55 -8.15
N ALA A 202 -5.55 -19.77 -8.92
CA ALA A 202 -4.83 -21.03 -8.91
C ALA A 202 -4.10 -21.28 -7.58
N VAL A 203 -3.47 -20.25 -6.98
CA VAL A 203 -2.87 -20.35 -5.64
C VAL A 203 -3.94 -20.71 -4.61
N VAL A 204 -5.06 -19.97 -4.57
CA VAL A 204 -6.14 -20.19 -3.60
C VAL A 204 -6.68 -21.64 -3.65
N ARG A 205 -6.82 -22.21 -4.87
CA ARG A 205 -7.19 -23.61 -5.06
C ARG A 205 -6.13 -24.58 -4.51
N ARG A 206 -4.86 -24.36 -4.83
CA ARG A 206 -3.76 -25.25 -4.40
C ARG A 206 -3.54 -25.24 -2.89
N THR A 207 -3.76 -24.09 -2.25
CA THR A 207 -3.54 -23.92 -0.81
C THR A 207 -4.79 -24.11 0.04
N ASP A 208 -5.95 -24.38 -0.58
CA ASP A 208 -7.25 -24.47 0.11
C ASP A 208 -7.53 -23.23 0.99
N ALA A 209 -7.28 -22.03 0.44
CA ALA A 209 -7.42 -20.77 1.18
C ALA A 209 -8.84 -20.17 1.10
N LEU A 210 -9.72 -20.72 0.26
CA LEU A 210 -11.10 -20.24 0.10
C LEU A 210 -11.91 -20.25 1.40
N PRO A 211 -11.85 -21.29 2.27
CA PRO A 211 -12.56 -21.27 3.55
C PRO A 211 -12.06 -20.19 4.53
N VAL A 212 -10.80 -19.74 4.39
CA VAL A 212 -10.31 -18.58 5.14
C VAL A 212 -10.93 -17.31 4.58
N ALA A 213 -10.88 -17.13 3.26
CA ALA A 213 -11.44 -15.95 2.59
C ALA A 213 -12.93 -15.73 2.93
N GLN A 214 -13.73 -16.81 2.94
CA GLN A 214 -15.16 -16.75 3.27
C GLN A 214 -15.45 -16.35 4.72
N ARG A 215 -14.47 -16.43 5.63
CA ARG A 215 -14.60 -15.99 7.02
C ARG A 215 -14.13 -14.54 7.21
N SER A 216 -13.59 -13.91 6.18
CA SER A 216 -13.15 -12.52 6.23
C SER A 216 -14.34 -11.60 6.57
N PRO A 217 -14.17 -10.60 7.45
CA PRO A 217 -15.19 -9.58 7.68
C PRO A 217 -15.44 -8.70 6.45
N TYR A 218 -14.54 -8.73 5.46
CA TYR A 218 -14.68 -8.03 4.18
C TYR A 218 -15.28 -8.90 3.07
N ALA A 219 -15.57 -10.18 3.35
CA ALA A 219 -16.18 -11.06 2.35
C ALA A 219 -17.61 -10.58 2.02
N VAL A 220 -17.88 -10.42 0.73
CA VAL A 220 -19.23 -10.06 0.25
C VAL A 220 -20.13 -11.30 0.32
N PRO A 221 -21.29 -11.24 1.00
CA PRO A 221 -22.21 -12.38 1.07
C PRO A 221 -22.84 -12.69 -0.30
N VAL A 222 -22.45 -13.80 -0.92
CA VAL A 222 -22.93 -14.28 -2.25
C VAL A 222 -24.39 -14.79 -2.23
N GLN A 223 -25.11 -14.65 -1.10
CA GLN A 223 -26.39 -15.35 -0.88
C GLN A 223 -27.56 -14.79 -1.72
N PHE A 224 -27.35 -13.72 -2.48
CA PHE A 224 -28.39 -13.05 -3.29
C PHE A 224 -27.94 -12.68 -4.71
N ALA A 225 -26.77 -13.15 -5.15
CA ALA A 225 -26.17 -12.83 -6.44
C ALA A 225 -26.66 -13.76 -7.55
N ASP A 226 -26.92 -13.23 -8.75
CA ASP A 226 -27.21 -14.04 -9.94
C ASP A 226 -25.97 -14.86 -10.35
N ARG A 227 -26.14 -15.97 -11.09
CA ARG A 227 -25.01 -16.84 -11.49
C ARG A 227 -24.01 -16.20 -12.46
N ASP A 228 -24.43 -15.15 -13.16
CA ASP A 228 -23.57 -14.33 -14.02
C ASP A 228 -23.03 -13.09 -13.26
N ASP A 229 -23.27 -13.02 -11.96
CA ASP A 229 -22.73 -11.96 -11.10
C ASP A 229 -21.22 -12.21 -10.88
N LEU A 230 -20.45 -11.16 -11.10
CA LEU A 230 -18.99 -11.13 -10.99
C LEU A 230 -18.52 -11.66 -9.63
N GLU A 231 -19.26 -11.31 -8.59
CA GLU A 231 -19.00 -11.78 -7.23
C GLU A 231 -19.19 -13.29 -7.12
N THR A 232 -20.29 -13.86 -7.64
CA THR A 232 -20.48 -15.32 -7.65
C THR A 232 -19.32 -16.05 -8.32
N TRP A 233 -18.89 -15.58 -9.49
CA TRP A 233 -17.74 -16.16 -10.20
C TRP A 233 -16.43 -16.05 -9.41
N TRP A 234 -16.22 -14.93 -8.71
CA TRP A 234 -15.05 -14.77 -7.85
C TRP A 234 -15.01 -15.85 -6.77
N TRP A 235 -16.13 -16.15 -6.12
CA TRP A 235 -16.14 -17.12 -5.02
C TRP A 235 -16.20 -18.59 -5.47
N GLU A 236 -16.53 -18.87 -6.73
CA GLU A 236 -16.48 -20.20 -7.32
C GLU A 236 -15.08 -20.53 -7.83
N LEU A 237 -14.41 -21.53 -7.24
CA LEU A 237 -13.07 -22.00 -7.63
C LEU A 237 -13.12 -23.42 -8.21
#